data_AF-A0A090S2F7-F1
#
_entry.id   AF-A0A090S2F7-F1
#
_cell.length_a   1.000
_cell.length_b   1.000
_cell.length_c   1.000
_cell.angle_alpha   90.00
_cell.angle_beta   90.00
_cell.angle_gamma   90.00
#
_symmetry.space_group_name_H-M   'P 1'
#
loop_
_entity.id
_entity.type
_entity.pdbx_description
1 polymer ?
#
loop_
_entity_poly.entity_id
_entity_poly.type
_entity_poly.pdbx_seq_one_letter_code
_entity_poly.pdbx_strand_id
1 'polypeptide(L)'
;MSPDLAAIPPLINEVPLGALPLSGGLTNRSWRILTPSLGWVVWRANAFHSQIFDICRRNEAKVINAVSPSIPTYQVLKENEQGLLVSWIKGRPYQQPDPEQAIALLAAFIALHLIRRFVSSIFKQS
;
A
#
# COMPACT_ATOMS: atom_id res chain seq x y z
N MET A 1 -20.52 -8.45 -8.78
CA MET A 1 -19.10 -8.03 -8.67
C MET A 1 -18.97 -7.05 -7.52
N SER A 2 -17.93 -7.15 -6.68
CA SER A 2 -17.69 -6.12 -5.65
C SER A 2 -17.43 -4.78 -6.36
N PRO A 3 -18.14 -3.68 -6.02
CA PRO A 3 -17.96 -2.37 -6.67
C PRO A 3 -16.50 -1.89 -6.62
N ASP A 4 -15.75 -2.31 -5.59
CA ASP A 4 -14.32 -2.04 -5.42
C ASP A 4 -13.45 -2.54 -6.59
N LEU A 5 -13.82 -3.66 -7.23
CA LEU A 5 -13.02 -4.26 -8.30
C LEU A 5 -13.34 -3.70 -9.69
N ALA A 6 -14.54 -3.11 -9.87
CA ALA A 6 -14.97 -2.53 -11.14
C ALA A 6 -14.13 -1.31 -11.54
N ALA A 7 -13.49 -0.65 -10.58
CA ALA A 7 -12.60 0.49 -10.81
C ALA A 7 -11.25 0.11 -11.42
N ILE A 8 -10.85 -1.17 -11.37
CA ILE A 8 -9.50 -1.59 -11.79
C ILE A 8 -9.35 -1.56 -13.31
N PRO A 9 -10.18 -2.23 -14.14
CA PRO A 9 -9.96 -2.27 -15.58
C PRO A 9 -9.78 -0.89 -16.24
N PRO A 10 -10.62 0.13 -15.95
CA PRO A 10 -10.40 1.46 -16.54
C PRO A 10 -9.15 2.16 -15.98
N LEU A 11 -8.73 1.87 -14.74
CA LEU A 11 -7.52 2.43 -14.15
C LEU A 11 -6.25 1.87 -14.82
N ILE A 12 -6.18 0.55 -15.03
CA ILE A 12 -5.01 -0.09 -15.62
C ILE A 12 -5.05 -0.14 -17.15
N ASN A 13 -6.20 0.14 -17.76
CA ASN A 13 -6.46 0.04 -19.20
C ASN A 13 -6.23 -1.38 -19.76
N GLU A 14 -6.61 -2.39 -18.97
CA GLU A 14 -6.54 -3.81 -19.33
C GLU A 14 -7.50 -4.63 -18.47
N VAL A 15 -7.78 -5.86 -18.89
CA VAL A 15 -8.60 -6.79 -18.11
C VAL A 15 -7.70 -7.62 -17.18
N PRO A 16 -7.91 -7.59 -15.85
CA PRO A 16 -7.16 -8.44 -14.94
C PRO A 16 -7.35 -9.93 -15.23
N LEU A 17 -6.27 -10.71 -15.11
CA LEU A 17 -6.29 -12.17 -15.26
C LEU A 17 -6.89 -12.85 -14.02
N GLY A 18 -6.86 -12.18 -12.87
CA GLY A 18 -7.46 -12.68 -11.64
C GLY A 18 -7.30 -11.71 -10.49
N ALA A 19 -8.14 -11.85 -9.46
CA ALA A 19 -8.08 -11.08 -8.24
C ALA A 19 -8.33 -12.00 -7.03
N LEU A 20 -7.52 -11.84 -5.99
CA LEU A 20 -7.62 -12.58 -4.74
C LEU A 20 -7.71 -11.59 -3.58
N PRO A 21 -8.67 -11.73 -2.66
CA PRO A 21 -8.70 -10.90 -1.46
C PRO A 21 -7.45 -11.18 -0.62
N LEU A 22 -6.77 -10.12 -0.17
CA LEU A 22 -5.68 -10.23 0.79
C LEU A 22 -6.29 -10.27 2.19
N SER A 23 -6.13 -11.41 2.86
CA SER A 23 -6.49 -11.56 4.27
C SER A 23 -5.50 -10.75 5.13
N GLY A 24 -5.98 -9.66 5.73
CA GLY A 24 -5.15 -8.85 6.63
C GLY A 24 -5.82 -7.54 7.07
N GLY A 25 -6.11 -7.44 8.37
CA GLY A 25 -6.61 -6.23 9.03
C GLY A 25 -8.14 -6.13 9.07
N LEU A 26 -8.66 -5.56 10.16
CA LEU A 26 -10.11 -5.36 10.39
C LEU A 26 -10.75 -4.38 9.39
N THR A 27 -9.94 -3.57 8.70
CA THR A 27 -10.39 -2.38 7.95
C THR A 27 -9.94 -2.33 6.49
N ASN A 28 -9.01 -3.19 6.06
CA ASN A 28 -8.43 -3.14 4.72
C ASN A 28 -9.08 -4.18 3.79
N ARG A 29 -9.88 -3.71 2.83
CA ARG A 29 -10.28 -4.50 1.65
C ARG A 29 -9.24 -4.32 0.56
N SER A 30 -8.13 -5.06 0.68
CA SER A 30 -7.08 -5.07 -0.33
C SER A 30 -7.16 -6.33 -1.18
N TRP A 31 -6.83 -6.18 -2.46
CA TRP A 31 -6.88 -7.26 -3.44
C TRP A 31 -5.51 -7.43 -4.07
N ARG A 32 -5.03 -8.67 -4.15
CA ARG A 32 -3.90 -9.03 -5.00
C ARG A 32 -4.43 -9.35 -6.39
N ILE A 33 -3.95 -8.63 -7.38
CA ILE A 33 -4.44 -8.72 -8.76
C ILE A 33 -3.31 -9.15 -9.66
N LEU A 34 -3.59 -10.08 -10.56
CA LEU A 34 -2.70 -10.44 -11.64
C LEU A 34 -3.11 -9.69 -12.90
N THR A 35 -2.17 -8.96 -13.49
CA THR A 35 -2.38 -8.25 -14.74
C THR A 35 -1.41 -8.71 -15.82
N PRO A 36 -1.79 -8.63 -17.12
CA PRO A 36 -0.91 -9.00 -18.22
C PRO A 36 0.37 -8.16 -18.28
N SER A 37 0.27 -6.84 -18.08
CA SER A 37 1.40 -5.92 -18.29
C SER A 37 2.23 -5.66 -17.02
N LEU A 38 1.60 -5.62 -15.85
CA LEU A 38 2.25 -5.24 -14.58
C LEU A 38 2.57 -6.45 -13.70
N GLY A 39 2.08 -7.64 -14.04
CA GLY A 39 2.19 -8.83 -13.22
C GLY A 39 1.35 -8.72 -11.93
N TRP A 40 1.93 -9.05 -10.79
CA TRP A 40 1.23 -8.98 -9.51
C TRP A 40 1.23 -7.55 -8.95
N VAL A 41 0.04 -7.04 -8.65
CA VAL A 41 -0.18 -5.72 -8.04
C VAL A 41 -1.17 -5.81 -6.88
N VAL A 42 -1.23 -4.76 -6.06
CA VAL A 42 -2.16 -4.65 -4.94
C VAL A 42 -3.09 -3.46 -5.16
N TRP A 43 -4.39 -3.73 -5.13
CA TRP A 43 -5.43 -2.71 -5.09
C TRP A 43 -5.91 -2.47 -3.67
N ARG A 44 -5.92 -1.21 -3.24
CA ARG A 44 -6.42 -0.77 -1.94
C ARG A 44 -7.59 0.18 -2.16
N ALA A 45 -8.81 -0.36 -2.08
CA ALA A 45 -10.02 0.41 -2.33
C ALA A 45 -10.28 1.47 -1.23
N ASN A 46 -10.93 2.57 -1.61
CA ASN A 46 -11.58 3.52 -0.72
C ASN A 46 -12.97 2.96 -0.34
N ALA A 47 -13.00 1.97 0.56
CA ALA A 47 -14.27 1.41 1.05
C ALA A 47 -14.91 2.32 2.11
N PHE A 48 -16.22 2.20 2.33
CA PHE A 48 -16.96 2.95 3.36
C PHE A 48 -16.30 2.89 4.75
N HIS A 49 -15.73 1.73 5.12
CA HIS A 49 -14.99 1.58 6.38
C HIS A 49 -13.71 2.43 6.45
N SER A 50 -13.04 2.71 5.32
CA SER A 50 -11.86 3.57 5.29
C SER A 50 -12.18 5.02 5.70
N GLN A 51 -13.40 5.50 5.44
CA GLN A 51 -13.83 6.84 5.87
C GLN A 51 -14.09 6.90 7.38
N ILE A 52 -14.62 5.82 7.98
CA ILE A 52 -14.86 5.73 9.44
C ILE A 52 -13.56 5.74 10.24
N PHE A 53 -12.44 5.28 9.64
CA PHE A 53 -11.12 5.25 10.27
C PHE A 53 -10.16 6.33 9.73
N ASP A 54 -10.67 7.35 9.03
CA ASP A 54 -9.90 8.46 8.46
C ASP A 54 -8.70 8.03 7.57
N ILE A 55 -8.87 6.90 6.87
CA ILE A 55 -7.86 6.34 5.96
C ILE A 55 -7.99 7.03 4.61
N CYS A 56 -7.11 8.00 4.34
CA CYS A 56 -7.01 8.68 3.05
C CYS A 56 -5.97 8.03 2.14
N ARG A 57 -6.40 7.38 1.06
CA ARG A 57 -5.49 6.71 0.10
C ARG A 57 -4.57 7.67 -0.65
N ARG A 58 -4.99 8.93 -0.87
CA ARG A 58 -4.08 9.96 -1.42
C ARG A 58 -2.96 10.31 -0.44
N ASN A 59 -3.26 10.39 0.85
CA ASN A 59 -2.24 10.61 1.88
C ASN A 59 -1.28 9.42 1.95
N GLU A 60 -1.82 8.20 1.85
CA GLU A 60 -1.02 6.99 1.76
C GLU A 60 -0.06 7.00 0.56
N ALA A 61 -0.54 7.36 -0.63
CA ALA A 61 0.29 7.49 -1.82
C ALA A 61 1.42 8.51 -1.63
N LYS A 62 1.12 9.68 -1.04
CA LYS A 62 2.12 10.70 -0.70
C LYS A 62 3.18 10.17 0.25
N VAL A 63 2.77 9.45 1.30
CA VAL A 63 3.71 8.85 2.27
C VAL A 63 4.58 7.81 1.59
N ILE A 64 4.00 6.90 0.80
CA ILE A 64 4.74 5.87 0.06
C ILE A 64 5.78 6.51 -0.87
N ASN A 65 5.38 7.51 -1.66
CA ASN A 65 6.28 8.20 -2.57
C ASN A 65 7.40 8.96 -1.84
N ALA A 66 7.13 9.51 -0.65
CA ALA A 66 8.12 10.21 0.15
C ALA A 66 9.16 9.25 0.77
N VAL A 67 8.76 8.03 1.14
CA VAL A 67 9.66 7.07 1.80
C VAL A 67 10.31 6.07 0.85
N SER A 68 9.77 5.88 -0.36
CA SER A 68 10.26 4.90 -1.33
C SER A 68 11.73 5.07 -1.76
N PRO A 69 12.33 6.28 -1.78
CA PRO A 69 13.76 6.41 -2.08
C PRO A 69 14.66 5.92 -0.94
N SER A 70 14.13 5.80 0.29
CA SER A 70 14.91 5.57 1.50
C SER A 70 14.74 4.17 2.08
N ILE A 71 13.60 3.52 1.83
CA ILE A 71 13.33 2.18 2.35
C ILE A 71 12.64 1.29 1.30
N PRO A 72 12.88 -0.03 1.32
CA PRO A 72 12.10 -0.98 0.55
C PRO A 72 10.62 -0.89 0.96
N THR A 73 9.77 -0.47 0.03
CA THR A 73 8.34 -0.28 0.25
C THR A 73 7.59 -0.48 -1.07
N TYR A 74 6.28 -0.31 -1.03
CA TYR A 74 5.43 -0.39 -2.20
C TYR A 74 5.79 0.73 -3.17
N GLN A 75 5.60 0.51 -4.46
CA GLN A 75 5.65 1.58 -5.45
C GLN A 75 4.22 1.97 -5.80
N VAL A 76 3.91 3.26 -5.77
CA VAL A 76 2.62 3.76 -6.29
C VAL A 76 2.64 3.62 -7.81
N LEU A 77 1.73 2.80 -8.34
CA LEU A 77 1.62 2.58 -9.78
C LEU A 77 0.58 3.52 -10.37
N LYS A 78 -0.62 3.58 -9.76
CA LYS A 78 -1.74 4.44 -10.17
C LYS A 78 -2.61 4.77 -8.96
N GLU A 79 -3.29 5.91 -8.99
CA GLU A 79 -4.29 6.29 -7.98
C GLU A 79 -5.51 6.95 -8.64
N ASN A 80 -6.67 6.83 -8.01
CA ASN A 80 -7.88 7.57 -8.37
C ASN A 80 -8.79 7.74 -7.15
N GLU A 81 -10.02 8.23 -7.35
CA GLU A 81 -10.99 8.46 -6.27
C GLU A 81 -11.47 7.15 -5.63
N GLN A 82 -11.39 6.04 -6.35
CA GLN A 82 -11.84 4.72 -5.92
C GLN A 82 -10.77 3.95 -5.14
N GLY A 83 -9.49 4.34 -5.23
CA GLY A 83 -8.43 3.71 -4.45
C GLY A 83 -7.02 3.93 -4.98
N LEU A 84 -6.12 3.10 -4.48
CA LEU A 84 -4.69 3.15 -4.74
C LEU A 84 -4.19 1.79 -5.25
N LEU A 85 -3.48 1.82 -6.39
CA LEU A 85 -2.82 0.66 -6.96
C LEU A 85 -1.31 0.75 -6.69
N VAL A 86 -0.77 -0.29 -6.07
CA VAL A 86 0.66 -0.36 -5.73
C VAL A 86 1.30 -1.66 -6.21
N SER A 87 2.63 -1.68 -6.27
CA SER A 87 3.39 -2.90 -6.60
C SER A 87 3.16 -4.02 -5.57
N TRP A 88 3.33 -5.27 -6.00
CA TRP A 88 3.38 -6.40 -5.06
C TRP A 88 4.78 -6.55 -4.47
N ILE A 89 4.86 -6.65 -3.14
CA ILE A 89 6.08 -7.05 -2.44
C ILE A 89 5.92 -8.50 -2.04
N LYS A 90 6.84 -9.36 -2.51
CA LYS A 90 6.90 -10.74 -2.06
C LYS A 90 7.37 -10.78 -0.60
N GLY A 91 6.59 -11.46 0.23
CA GLY A 91 6.92 -11.65 1.64
C GLY A 91 5.84 -12.43 2.36
N ARG A 92 6.12 -12.78 3.61
CA ARG A 92 5.16 -13.40 4.53
C ARG A 92 5.21 -12.64 5.86
N PRO A 93 4.08 -12.48 6.56
CA PRO A 93 4.09 -11.92 7.90
C PRO A 93 4.96 -12.76 8.83
N TYR A 94 5.67 -12.11 9.75
CA TYR A 94 6.30 -12.80 10.86
C TYR A 94 5.21 -13.29 11.83
N GLN A 95 5.16 -14.59 12.11
CA GLN A 95 4.21 -15.16 13.08
C GLN A 95 4.79 -15.14 14.50
N GLN A 96 6.05 -15.51 14.64
CA GLN A 96 6.84 -15.42 15.87
C GLN A 96 8.27 -15.04 15.46
N PRO A 97 8.66 -13.77 15.57
CA PRO A 97 9.97 -13.33 15.13
C PRO A 97 11.05 -13.91 16.04
N ASP A 98 12.08 -14.50 15.43
CA ASP A 98 13.32 -14.83 16.14
C ASP A 98 14.10 -13.53 16.50
N PRO A 99 15.15 -13.61 17.35
CA PRO A 99 15.90 -12.41 17.74
C PRO A 99 16.50 -11.63 16.57
N GLU A 100 16.92 -12.29 15.49
CA GLU A 100 17.49 -11.63 14.31
C GLU A 100 16.41 -10.83 13.57
N GLN A 101 15.23 -11.43 13.37
CA GLN A 101 14.06 -10.76 12.79
C GLN A 101 13.58 -9.60 13.66
N ALA A 102 13.64 -9.73 14.98
CA ALA A 102 13.30 -8.66 15.91
C ALA A 102 14.29 -7.47 15.78
N ILE A 103 15.59 -7.74 15.69
CA ILE A 103 16.61 -6.71 15.46
C ILE A 103 16.38 -6.01 14.11
N ALA A 104 16.14 -6.77 13.05
CA ALA A 104 15.84 -6.21 11.73
C ALA A 104 14.59 -5.32 11.74
N LEU A 105 13.55 -5.73 12.47
CA LEU A 105 12.33 -4.94 12.63
C LEU A 105 12.61 -3.62 13.38
N LEU A 106 13.38 -3.67 14.47
CA LEU A 106 13.80 -2.47 15.22
C LEU A 106 14.61 -1.51 14.35
N ALA A 107 15.55 -2.03 13.55
CA ALA A 107 16.31 -1.22 12.61
C ALA A 107 15.42 -0.52 11.58
N ALA A 108 14.42 -1.23 11.02
CA ALA A 108 13.44 -0.65 10.11
C ALA A 108 12.58 0.44 10.77
N PHE A 109 12.17 0.24 12.03
CA PHE A 109 11.45 1.26 12.79
C PHE A 109 12.29 2.53 13.01
N ILE A 110 13.57 2.38 13.36
CA ILE A 110 14.47 3.52 13.55
C ILE A 110 14.63 4.29 12.22
N ALA A 111 14.87 3.59 11.11
CA ALA A 111 14.98 4.20 9.78
C ALA A 111 13.72 5.03 9.43
N LEU A 112 12.52 4.47 9.65
CA LEU A 112 11.26 5.17 9.46
C LEU A 112 11.14 6.45 10.31
N HIS A 113 11.54 6.41 11.57
CA HIS A 113 11.47 7.57 12.46
C HIS A 113 12.46 8.67 12.06
N LEU A 114 13.63 8.31 11.54
CA LEU A 114 14.61 9.27 11.04
C LEU A 114 14.11 9.97 9.76
N ILE A 115 13.43 9.24 8.86
CA ILE A 115 12.78 9.82 7.67
C ILE A 115 11.64 10.77 8.07
N ARG A 116 10.86 10.44 9.11
CA ARG A 116 9.75 11.28 9.58
C ARG A 116 10.19 12.68 10.04
N ARG A 117 11.41 12.83 10.58
CA ARG A 117 12.00 14.15 10.87
C ARG A 117 12.20 14.99 9.60
N PHE A 118 12.44 14.35 8.46
CA PHE A 118 12.55 15.00 7.15
C PHE A 118 11.17 15.39 6.60
N VAL A 119 10.18 14.50 6.69
CA VAL A 119 8.82 14.74 6.16
C VAL A 119 8.06 15.81 6.97
N SER A 120 8.25 15.88 8.30
CA SER A 120 7.71 16.97 9.14
C SER A 120 8.22 18.36 8.73
N SER A 121 9.37 18.46 8.05
CA SER A 121 9.90 19.72 7.52
C SER A 121 9.12 20.18 6.28
N ILE A 122 8.70 19.23 5.44
CA ILE A 122 7.96 19.49 4.18
C ILE A 122 6.54 20.00 4.46
N PHE A 123 5.86 19.47 5.47
CA PHE A 123 4.49 19.86 5.82
C PHE A 123 4.39 21.10 6.74
N LYS A 124 5.51 21.75 7.09
CA LYS A 124 5.53 23.01 7.88
C LYS A 124 5.73 24.27 7.03
N GLN A 125 5.80 24.16 5.70
CA GLN A 125 6.00 25.31 4.79
C GLN A 125 4.75 25.70 3.97
N SER A 126 3.55 25.23 4.34
CA SER A 126 2.29 25.68 3.73
C SER A 126 1.51 26.59 4.67
#